data_AF-A0A3S5DHQ7-F1
#
_entry.id   AF-A0A3S5DHQ7-F1
#
_cell.length_a   1.000
_cell.length_b   1.000
_cell.length_c   1.000
_cell.angle_alpha   90.00
_cell.angle_beta   90.00
_cell.angle_gamma   90.00
#
_symmetry.space_group_name_H-M   'P 1'
#
loop_
_entity.id
_entity.type
_entity.pdbx_description
1 polymer ?
#
loop_
_entity_poly.entity_id
_entity_poly.type
_entity_poly.pdbx_seq_one_letter_code
_entity_poly.pdbx_strand_id
1 'polypeptide(L)' 'MSKVQTITRESWILNTFPEWGSWLNEEIEQEQVAPGTFAMWWLGCTGIWVKIRRRG' A
#
# COMPACT_ATOMS: atom_id res chain seq x y z
N MET A 1 14.26 31.23 -0.27
CA MET A 1 13.68 30.87 -1.58
C MET A 1 12.23 30.46 -1.39
N SER A 2 11.32 30.86 -2.26
CA SER A 2 9.92 30.44 -2.16
C SER A 2 9.76 28.97 -2.58
N LYS A 3 8.86 28.22 -1.94
CA LYS A 3 8.63 26.78 -2.24
C LYS A 3 8.30 26.53 -3.72
N VAL A 4 7.62 27.48 -4.35
CA VAL A 4 7.25 27.41 -5.78
C VAL A 4 8.49 27.34 -6.68
N GLN A 5 9.60 27.99 -6.29
CA GLN A 5 10.82 28.01 -7.09
C GLN A 5 11.66 26.73 -6.98
N THR A 6 11.38 25.86 -6.00
CA THR A 6 12.15 24.62 -5.77
C THR A 6 11.41 23.37 -6.24
N ILE A 7 10.13 23.46 -6.58
CA ILE A 7 9.33 22.32 -7.05
C ILE A 7 9.67 22.03 -8.51
N THR A 8 10.06 20.79 -8.78
CA THR A 8 10.16 20.23 -10.13
C THR A 8 9.07 19.18 -10.35
N ARG A 9 8.84 18.79 -11.60
CA ARG A 9 7.92 17.69 -11.94
C ARG A 9 8.30 16.40 -11.22
N GLU A 10 9.59 16.11 -11.14
CA GLU A 10 10.14 14.92 -10.50
C GLU A 10 9.87 14.95 -8.99
N SER A 11 10.15 16.09 -8.34
CA SER A 11 9.84 16.24 -6.91
C SER A 11 8.34 16.11 -6.63
N TRP A 12 7.49 16.61 -7.52
CA TRP A 12 6.04 16.50 -7.35
C TRP A 12 5.58 15.05 -7.47
N ILE A 13 6.05 14.33 -8.48
CA ILE A 13 5.69 12.91 -8.69
C ILE A 13 6.16 12.06 -7.51
N LEU A 14 7.43 12.19 -7.11
CA LEU A 14 8.03 11.37 -6.05
C LEU A 14 7.41 11.62 -4.67
N ASN A 15 6.87 12.81 -4.43
CA ASN A 15 6.21 13.15 -3.17
C ASN A 15 4.70 12.83 -3.17
N THR A 16 4.11 12.49 -4.31
CA THR A 16 2.65 12.31 -4.44
C THR A 16 2.25 10.86 -4.68
N PHE A 17 3.08 10.09 -5.40
CA PHE A 17 2.70 8.75 -5.86
C PHE A 17 3.56 7.64 -5.24
N PRO A 18 3.02 6.42 -5.08
CA PRO A 18 1.62 6.02 -5.38
C PRO A 18 0.64 6.64 -4.38
N GLU A 19 -0.63 6.79 -4.78
CA GLU A 19 -1.65 7.55 -4.06
C GLU A 19 -1.89 7.07 -2.63
N TRP A 20 -1.67 5.78 -2.38
CA TRP A 20 -1.87 5.16 -1.06
C TRP A 20 -0.58 5.08 -0.23
N GLY A 21 0.57 5.50 -0.77
CA GLY A 21 1.87 5.36 -0.11
C GLY A 21 2.09 3.92 0.36
N SER A 22 2.33 3.74 1.66
CA SER A 22 2.48 2.44 2.34
C SER A 22 1.25 1.99 3.11
N TRP A 23 0.13 2.71 3.07
CA TRP A 23 -1.05 2.43 3.92
C TRP A 23 -1.51 0.98 3.82
N LEU A 24 -1.77 0.50 2.59
CA LEU A 24 -2.26 -0.86 2.36
C LEU A 24 -1.20 -1.91 2.70
N ASN A 25 0.09 -1.58 2.54
CA ASN A 25 1.17 -2.48 2.94
C ASN A 25 1.14 -2.72 4.45
N GLU A 26 1.01 -1.65 5.23
CA GLU A 26 0.93 -1.70 6.70
C GLU A 26 -0.33 -2.44 7.16
N GLU A 27 -1.47 -2.17 6.53
CA GLU A 27 -2.74 -2.87 6.81
C GLU A 27 -2.61 -4.38 6.57
N ILE A 28 -2.09 -4.79 5.41
CA ILE A 28 -1.86 -6.20 5.07
C ILE A 28 -0.90 -6.85 6.07
N GLU A 29 0.15 -6.15 6.51
CA GLU A 29 1.12 -6.66 7.47
C GLU A 29 0.45 -6.92 8.84
N GLN A 30 -0.34 -5.96 9.32
CA GLN A 30 -1.01 -5.99 10.62
C GLN A 30 -2.21 -6.96 10.67
N GLU A 31 -2.82 -7.31 9.53
CA GLU A 31 -4.00 -8.17 9.49
C GLU A 31 -3.75 -9.56 10.11
N GLN A 32 -4.54 -9.93 11.12
CA GLN A 32 -4.45 -11.22 11.79
C GLN A 32 -5.53 -12.18 11.32
N VAL A 33 -5.18 -13.00 10.33
CA VAL A 33 -6.10 -13.95 9.70
C VAL A 33 -6.53 -15.04 10.69
N ALA A 34 -7.85 -15.15 10.91
CA ALA A 34 -8.44 -16.10 11.85
C ALA A 34 -8.25 -17.58 11.42
N PRO A 35 -8.29 -18.52 12.37
CA PRO A 35 -8.24 -19.95 12.07
C PRO A 35 -9.27 -20.44 11.06
N GLY A 36 -8.80 -21.16 10.02
CA GLY A 36 -9.68 -21.71 8.98
C GLY A 36 -10.16 -20.68 7.96
N THR A 37 -9.64 -19.46 7.99
CA THR A 37 -10.00 -18.37 7.07
C THR A 37 -8.79 -17.89 6.24
N PHE A 38 -9.06 -17.05 5.25
CA PHE A 38 -8.07 -16.27 4.50
C PHE A 38 -8.54 -14.82 4.39
N ALA A 39 -7.62 -13.88 4.29
CA ALA A 39 -7.90 -12.48 3.96
C ALA A 39 -7.42 -12.18 2.53
N MET A 40 -8.09 -11.25 1.86
CA MET A 40 -7.82 -10.92 0.47
C MET A 40 -8.03 -9.43 0.19
N TRP A 41 -7.11 -8.84 -0.59
CA TRP A 41 -7.21 -7.46 -1.05
C TRP A 41 -7.14 -7.42 -2.57
N TRP A 42 -7.96 -6.55 -3.15
CA TRP A 42 -7.92 -6.26 -4.58
C TRP A 42 -6.98 -5.09 -4.84
N LEU A 43 -5.94 -5.33 -5.65
CA LEU A 43 -4.86 -4.38 -5.94
C LEU A 43 -5.09 -3.62 -7.27
N GLY A 44 -6.28 -3.75 -7.87
CA GLY A 44 -6.64 -3.14 -9.14
C GLY A 44 -6.58 -4.10 -10.33
N CYS A 45 -7.43 -3.84 -11.33
CA CYS A 45 -7.68 -4.72 -12.48
C CYS A 45 -8.02 -6.15 -12.03
N THR A 46 -7.09 -7.10 -12.11
CA THR A 46 -7.23 -8.48 -11.63
C THR A 46 -6.12 -8.87 -10.65
N GLY A 47 -5.38 -7.90 -10.12
CA GLY A 47 -4.33 -8.11 -9.13
C GLY A 47 -4.94 -8.40 -7.76
N ILE A 48 -4.58 -9.52 -7.15
CA ILE A 48 -5.10 -9.94 -5.86
C ILE A 48 -3.95 -10.26 -4.91
N TRP A 49 -4.04 -9.74 -3.68
CA TRP A 49 -3.20 -10.18 -2.57
C TRP A 49 -3.97 -11.13 -1.68
N VAL A 50 -3.38 -12.27 -1.30
CA VAL A 50 -3.99 -13.26 -0.41
C VAL A 50 -3.08 -13.50 0.80
N LYS A 51 -3.64 -13.39 2.00
CA LYS A 51 -2.96 -13.75 3.25
C LYS A 51 -3.66 -14.95 3.89
N ILE A 52 -2.89 -16.00 4.16
CA ILE A 52 -3.34 -17.21 4.86
C ILE A 52 -2.70 -17.21 6.24
N ARG A 53 -3.45 -17.66 7.25
CA ARG A 53 -2.91 -17.84 8.60
C ARG A 53 -1.70 -18.78 8.58
N ARG A 54 -0.53 -18.29 9.01
CA ARG A 54 0.64 -19.14 9.28
C ARG A 54 0.34 -20.03 10.49
N ARG A 55 0.59 -21.34 10.37
CA ARG A 55 0.59 -22.23 11.53
C ARG A 55 1.91 -21.98 12.27
N GLY A 56 1.80 -21.48 13.51
CA GLY A 56 2.90 -21.49 14.46
C GLY A 56 3.15 -22.90 14.97
#